data_AF-A0A5R9GG83-F1
#
_entry.id   AF-A0A5R9GG83-F1
#
_cell.length_a   1.000
_cell.length_b   1.000
_cell.length_c   1.000
_cell.angle_alpha   90.00
_cell.angle_beta   90.00
_cell.angle_gamma   90.00
#
_symmetry.space_group_name_H-M   'P 1'
#
loop_
_entity.id
_entity.type
_entity.pdbx_description
1 polymer ?
#
loop_
_entity_poly.entity_id
_entity_poly.type
_entity_poly.pdbx_seq_one_letter_code
_entity_poly.pdbx_strand_id
1 'polypeptide(L)'
;MASETRVAIVTGASSGFGQLASVELARRGYTVVATMRDPEGRGRRLFEAAAREGVERRIVPSRLDVTDASRSEAVVAETIASYGRIDVLVNNAGFAQGGFVEDVSLEAMRAQFETNVWGTIAMTKAALPHMRERRGGKIVNMSSVSGRIAIPGFAPYAASKYAIEGFSEALRLEMRPFGVFVVLIEPASYRTDIWDKGFATMAGGADSAFAKPLARIRGIAERSARNGGDPRDVARLIGRIADARRPRLRYAIPRGAGWMAAARDLLPWSWYEAAIGRLLR
;
A
#
# COMPACT_ATOMS: atom_id res chain seq x y z
N MET A 1 -24.69 24.89 2.84
CA MET A 1 -23.27 25.26 2.63
C MET A 1 -22.47 23.97 2.60
N ALA A 2 -21.91 23.58 1.45
CA ALA A 2 -21.05 22.40 1.39
C ALA A 2 -19.85 22.64 2.31
N SER A 3 -19.67 21.78 3.32
CA SER A 3 -18.63 21.95 4.33
C SER A 3 -17.25 22.01 3.64
N GLU A 4 -16.40 22.99 3.99
CA GLU A 4 -15.01 23.12 3.50
C GLU A 4 -14.07 21.96 3.91
N THR A 5 -14.61 20.95 4.60
CA THR A 5 -13.85 19.84 5.15
C THR A 5 -13.18 19.03 4.04
N ARG A 6 -11.85 18.93 4.10
CA ARG A 6 -11.07 18.10 3.17
C ARG A 6 -11.35 16.62 3.44
N VAL A 7 -11.43 15.81 2.39
CA VAL A 7 -11.83 14.39 2.51
C VAL A 7 -10.74 13.47 2.00
N ALA A 8 -10.45 12.43 2.77
CA ALA A 8 -9.56 11.35 2.38
C ALA A 8 -10.29 10.00 2.38
N ILE A 9 -10.00 9.14 1.41
CA ILE A 9 -10.38 7.72 1.44
C ILE A 9 -9.10 6.92 1.69
N VAL A 10 -9.12 5.99 2.65
CA VAL A 10 -7.98 5.12 2.97
C VAL A 10 -8.43 3.67 2.90
N THR A 11 -7.83 2.88 2.01
CA THR A 11 -8.14 1.45 1.88
C THR A 11 -7.31 0.59 2.84
N GLY A 12 -7.92 -0.46 3.39
CA GLY A 12 -7.22 -1.35 4.33
C GLY A 12 -6.88 -0.67 5.66
N ALA A 13 -7.80 0.14 6.19
CA ALA A 13 -7.57 1.02 7.34
C ALA A 13 -7.63 0.33 8.72
N SER A 14 -7.89 -0.98 8.78
CA SER A 14 -8.07 -1.69 10.06
C SER A 14 -6.78 -1.92 10.86
N SER A 15 -5.61 -1.86 10.21
CA SER A 15 -4.31 -2.11 10.86
C SER A 15 -3.15 -1.49 10.07
N GLY A 16 -1.93 -1.58 10.62
CA GLY A 16 -0.70 -1.20 9.93
C GLY A 16 -0.67 0.23 9.43
N PHE A 17 -0.11 0.45 8.23
CA PHE A 17 -0.01 1.78 7.64
C PHE A 17 -1.37 2.44 7.40
N GLY A 18 -2.39 1.68 6.97
CA GLY A 18 -3.72 2.21 6.71
C GLY A 18 -4.37 2.80 7.96
N GLN A 19 -4.28 2.11 9.09
CA GLN A 19 -4.77 2.62 10.38
C GLN A 19 -4.03 3.90 10.78
N LEU A 20 -2.69 3.87 10.75
CA LEU A 20 -1.87 5.02 11.16
C LEU A 20 -2.07 6.22 10.24
N ALA A 21 -2.17 5.99 8.93
CA ALA A 21 -2.45 7.03 7.94
C ALA A 21 -3.84 7.64 8.16
N SER A 22 -4.84 6.83 8.51
CA SER A 22 -6.18 7.33 8.80
C SER A 22 -6.18 8.27 10.01
N VAL A 23 -5.49 7.88 11.09
CA VAL A 23 -5.35 8.74 12.29
C VAL A 23 -4.55 10.00 11.98
N GLU A 24 -3.44 9.90 11.24
CA GLU A 24 -2.61 11.06 10.87
C GLU A 24 -3.38 12.07 9.98
N LEU A 25 -4.13 11.58 9.00
CA LEU A 25 -4.97 12.43 8.14
C LEU A 25 -6.09 13.10 8.95
N ALA A 26 -6.71 12.36 9.88
CA ALA A 26 -7.72 12.91 10.78
C ALA A 26 -7.13 14.03 11.67
N ARG A 27 -5.92 13.84 12.21
CA ARG A 27 -5.18 14.88 12.96
C ARG A 27 -4.88 16.13 12.12
N ARG A 28 -4.77 15.99 10.80
CA ARG A 28 -4.60 17.10 9.85
C ARG A 28 -5.93 17.75 9.42
N GLY A 29 -7.04 17.35 10.02
CA GLY A 29 -8.35 17.93 9.79
C GLY A 29 -9.10 17.35 8.58
N TYR A 30 -8.63 16.23 8.02
CA TYR A 30 -9.40 15.52 6.99
C TYR A 30 -10.53 14.73 7.64
N THR A 31 -11.70 14.68 7.01
CA THR A 31 -12.63 13.58 7.24
C THR A 31 -12.14 12.36 6.47
N VAL A 32 -11.94 11.25 7.16
CA VAL A 32 -11.33 10.05 6.62
C VAL A 32 -12.37 8.95 6.48
N VAL A 33 -12.74 8.63 5.25
CA VAL A 33 -13.48 7.41 4.91
C VAL A 33 -12.49 6.25 4.98
N ALA A 34 -12.46 5.61 6.14
CA ALA A 34 -11.56 4.51 6.46
C ALA A 34 -12.23 3.20 6.05
N THR A 35 -11.71 2.55 5.01
CA THR A 35 -12.34 1.36 4.43
C THR A 35 -11.64 0.07 4.85
N MET A 36 -12.44 -0.96 5.12
CA MET A 36 -11.96 -2.29 5.49
C MET A 36 -13.05 -3.35 5.30
N ARG A 37 -12.65 -4.62 5.19
CA ARG A 37 -13.61 -5.73 4.99
C ARG A 37 -14.58 -5.94 6.15
N ASP A 38 -14.16 -5.58 7.36
CA ASP A 38 -14.92 -5.80 8.59
C ASP A 38 -14.77 -4.60 9.54
N PRO A 39 -15.61 -3.56 9.38
CA PRO A 39 -15.55 -2.37 10.23
C PRO A 39 -15.97 -2.63 11.69
N GLU A 40 -16.95 -3.50 11.95
CA GLU A 40 -17.42 -3.76 13.32
C GLU A 40 -16.43 -4.61 14.14
N GLY A 41 -15.79 -5.60 13.52
CA GLY A 41 -14.81 -6.45 14.19
C GLY A 41 -13.41 -5.86 14.15
N ARG A 42 -12.77 -5.92 12.97
CA ARG A 42 -11.38 -5.47 12.74
C ARG A 42 -11.19 -3.95 12.85
N GLY A 43 -12.24 -3.16 12.64
CA GLY A 43 -12.18 -1.69 12.72
C GLY A 43 -12.06 -1.13 14.14
N ARG A 44 -12.38 -1.90 15.19
CA ARG A 44 -12.31 -1.43 16.60
C ARG A 44 -10.97 -0.81 16.97
N ARG A 45 -9.87 -1.43 16.54
CA ARG A 45 -8.50 -0.93 16.80
C ARG A 45 -8.27 0.46 16.20
N LEU A 46 -8.86 0.76 15.04
CA LEU A 46 -8.77 2.08 14.42
C LEU A 46 -9.50 3.12 15.27
N PHE A 47 -10.71 2.82 15.74
CA PHE A 47 -11.47 3.72 16.59
C PHE A 47 -10.78 3.99 17.92
N GLU A 48 -10.25 2.95 18.58
CA GLU A 48 -9.46 3.12 19.80
C GLU A 48 -8.21 3.99 19.56
N ALA A 49 -7.52 3.80 18.42
CA ALA A 49 -6.38 4.62 18.06
C ALA A 49 -6.76 6.08 17.79
N ALA A 50 -7.87 6.31 17.10
CA ALA A 50 -8.38 7.65 16.82
C ALA A 50 -8.87 8.37 18.09
N ALA A 51 -9.54 7.64 19.00
CA ALA A 51 -10.03 8.15 20.26
C ALA A 51 -8.90 8.58 21.20
N ARG A 52 -7.81 7.79 21.27
CA ARG A 52 -6.59 8.17 22.00
C ARG A 52 -5.97 9.48 21.52
N GLU A 53 -6.22 9.84 20.27
CA GLU A 53 -5.70 11.05 19.64
C GLU A 53 -6.77 12.18 19.55
N GLY A 54 -8.00 11.93 20.03
CA GLY A 54 -9.11 12.88 20.01
C GLY A 54 -9.65 13.23 18.62
N VAL A 55 -9.49 12.31 17.65
CA VAL A 55 -9.88 12.52 16.23
C VAL A 55 -10.91 11.51 15.71
N GLU A 56 -11.52 10.73 16.59
CA GLU A 56 -12.51 9.69 16.26
C GLU A 56 -13.71 10.24 15.48
N ARG A 57 -14.14 11.48 15.74
CA ARG A 57 -15.24 12.14 15.01
C ARG A 57 -14.92 12.42 13.53
N ARG A 58 -13.65 12.31 13.13
CA ARG A 58 -13.21 12.45 11.74
C ARG A 58 -13.03 11.12 11.02
N ILE A 59 -13.23 10.00 11.71
CA ILE A 59 -13.13 8.66 11.12
C ILE A 59 -14.53 8.18 10.75
N VAL A 60 -14.72 7.89 9.47
CA VAL A 60 -15.96 7.36 8.90
C VAL A 60 -15.67 5.92 8.46
N PRO A 61 -16.13 4.90 9.20
CA PRO A 61 -15.91 3.52 8.81
C PRO A 61 -16.73 3.21 7.56
N SER A 62 -16.14 2.47 6.62
CA SER A 62 -16.89 1.93 5.49
C SER A 62 -16.44 0.51 5.15
N ARG A 63 -17.39 -0.35 4.81
CA ARG A 63 -17.10 -1.72 4.40
C ARG A 63 -16.59 -1.73 2.96
N LEU A 64 -15.43 -2.34 2.73
CA LEU A 64 -14.87 -2.54 1.40
C LEU A 64 -13.94 -3.75 1.38
N ASP A 65 -14.20 -4.70 0.47
CA ASP A 65 -13.15 -5.51 -0.12
C ASP A 65 -12.77 -4.89 -1.46
N VAL A 66 -11.49 -4.60 -1.66
CA VAL A 66 -11.04 -3.89 -2.87
C VAL A 66 -11.13 -4.75 -4.12
N THR A 67 -11.28 -6.08 -3.97
CA THR A 67 -11.52 -6.99 -5.09
C THR A 67 -12.94 -6.87 -5.66
N ASP A 68 -13.87 -6.21 -4.95
CA ASP A 68 -15.21 -5.88 -5.44
C ASP A 68 -15.20 -4.46 -6.04
N ALA A 69 -15.15 -4.40 -7.37
CA ALA A 69 -15.16 -3.14 -8.10
C ALA A 69 -16.47 -2.35 -7.89
N SER A 70 -17.61 -3.04 -7.80
CA SER A 70 -18.92 -2.39 -7.59
C SER A 70 -18.98 -1.72 -6.21
N ARG A 71 -18.41 -2.36 -5.19
CA ARG A 71 -18.31 -1.75 -3.86
C ARG A 71 -17.33 -0.57 -3.85
N SER A 72 -16.25 -0.64 -4.62
CA SER A 72 -15.31 0.49 -4.78
C SER A 72 -16.01 1.73 -5.36
N GLU A 73 -16.82 1.55 -6.40
CA GLU A 73 -17.65 2.61 -6.98
C GLU A 73 -18.66 3.17 -5.98
N ALA A 74 -19.36 2.29 -5.26
CA ALA A 74 -20.34 2.70 -4.26
C ALA A 74 -19.71 3.51 -3.11
N VAL A 75 -18.53 3.12 -2.59
CA VAL A 75 -17.81 3.88 -1.56
C VAL A 75 -17.48 5.30 -2.05
N VAL A 76 -17.02 5.42 -3.29
CA VAL A 76 -16.70 6.74 -3.87
C VAL A 76 -17.96 7.57 -4.05
N ALA A 77 -19.03 6.99 -4.60
CA ALA A 77 -20.31 7.67 -4.78
C ALA A 77 -20.90 8.14 -3.44
N GLU A 78 -20.92 7.29 -2.42
CA GLU A 78 -21.35 7.63 -1.05
C GLU A 78 -20.52 8.78 -0.47
N THR A 79 -19.21 8.76 -0.69
CA THR A 79 -18.29 9.82 -0.23
C THR A 79 -18.61 11.16 -0.91
N ILE A 80 -18.83 11.14 -2.22
CA ILE A 80 -19.19 12.34 -3.00
C ILE A 80 -20.58 12.84 -2.60
N ALA A 81 -21.57 11.96 -2.44
CA ALA A 81 -22.90 12.36 -1.98
C ALA A 81 -22.88 13.01 -0.59
N SER A 82 -22.04 12.49 0.31
CA SER A 82 -21.97 12.97 1.70
C SER A 82 -21.16 14.26 1.87
N TYR A 83 -20.06 14.41 1.11
CA TYR A 83 -19.07 15.46 1.35
C TYR A 83 -18.77 16.33 0.12
N GLY A 84 -19.25 15.96 -1.06
CA GLY A 84 -19.09 16.72 -2.32
C GLY A 84 -17.68 16.68 -2.92
N ARG A 85 -16.71 15.99 -2.29
CA ARG A 85 -15.31 16.00 -2.73
C ARG A 85 -14.50 14.81 -2.22
N ILE A 86 -13.41 14.53 -2.92
CA ILE A 86 -12.31 13.66 -2.46
C ILE A 86 -10.99 14.40 -2.74
N ASP A 87 -10.21 14.66 -1.71
CA ASP A 87 -8.92 15.35 -1.81
C ASP A 87 -7.74 14.38 -1.84
N VAL A 88 -7.86 13.24 -1.16
CA VAL A 88 -6.82 12.23 -1.07
C VAL A 88 -7.44 10.84 -1.19
N LEU A 89 -6.89 10.00 -2.07
CA LEU A 89 -7.12 8.57 -2.08
C LEU A 89 -5.81 7.89 -1.67
N VAL A 90 -5.83 7.08 -0.61
CA VAL A 90 -4.71 6.25 -0.19
C VAL A 90 -5.04 4.79 -0.47
N ASN A 91 -4.48 4.27 -1.57
CA ASN A 91 -4.56 2.85 -1.92
C ASN A 91 -3.52 2.08 -1.11
N ASN A 92 -3.92 1.63 0.08
CA ASN A 92 -3.08 0.90 1.02
C ASN A 92 -3.43 -0.59 1.16
N ALA A 93 -4.69 -0.98 0.89
CA ALA A 93 -5.11 -2.37 0.96
C ALA A 93 -4.17 -3.27 0.13
N GLY A 94 -3.67 -4.32 0.75
CA GLY A 94 -2.79 -5.27 0.11
C GLY A 94 -2.22 -6.30 1.07
N PHE A 95 -1.67 -7.36 0.49
CA PHE A 95 -0.94 -8.39 1.22
C PHE A 95 0.29 -8.85 0.42
N ALA A 96 1.07 -9.75 1.03
CA ALA A 96 2.25 -10.33 0.43
C ALA A 96 2.18 -11.86 0.46
N GLN A 97 1.92 -12.45 -0.70
CA GLN A 97 2.07 -13.89 -0.90
C GLN A 97 3.56 -14.25 -0.92
N GLY A 98 3.99 -15.01 0.08
CA GLY A 98 5.33 -15.59 0.12
C GLY A 98 5.33 -17.06 -0.36
N GLY A 99 6.48 -17.50 -0.84
CA GLY A 99 6.71 -18.85 -1.35
C GLY A 99 7.50 -18.82 -2.65
N PHE A 100 8.18 -19.92 -2.97
CA PHE A 100 8.81 -20.08 -4.27
C PHE A 100 7.74 -20.33 -5.34
N VAL A 101 8.04 -19.93 -6.59
CA VAL A 101 7.06 -19.95 -7.69
C VAL A 101 6.45 -21.33 -7.90
N GLU A 102 7.23 -22.39 -7.73
CA GLU A 102 6.77 -23.78 -7.87
C GLU A 102 5.79 -24.20 -6.77
N ASP A 103 5.98 -23.70 -5.54
CA ASP A 103 5.12 -24.05 -4.39
C ASP A 103 3.84 -23.21 -4.33
N VAL A 104 3.85 -22.02 -4.93
CA VAL A 104 2.71 -21.09 -4.87
C VAL A 104 1.70 -21.45 -5.95
N SER A 105 0.46 -21.73 -5.55
CA SER A 105 -0.62 -21.99 -6.50
C SER A 105 -0.93 -20.76 -7.37
N LEU A 106 -1.38 -21.01 -8.60
CA LEU A 106 -1.83 -19.93 -9.49
C LEU A 106 -2.99 -19.12 -8.88
N GLU A 107 -3.84 -19.76 -8.08
CA GLU A 107 -4.92 -19.07 -7.36
C GLU A 107 -4.37 -18.05 -6.35
N ALA A 108 -3.36 -18.44 -5.55
CA ALA A 108 -2.71 -17.53 -4.62
C ALA A 108 -1.99 -16.39 -5.35
N MET A 109 -1.36 -16.67 -6.49
CA MET A 109 -0.78 -15.62 -7.35
C MET A 109 -1.84 -14.67 -7.92
N ARG A 110 -3.01 -15.18 -8.34
CA ARG A 110 -4.13 -14.34 -8.80
C ARG A 110 -4.65 -13.47 -7.66
N ALA A 111 -4.90 -14.04 -6.48
CA ALA A 111 -5.37 -13.30 -5.31
C ALA A 111 -4.45 -12.12 -4.94
N GLN A 112 -3.13 -12.32 -5.06
CA GLN A 112 -2.11 -11.28 -4.87
C GLN A 112 -2.30 -10.11 -5.85
N PHE A 113 -2.63 -10.39 -7.12
CA PHE A 113 -2.93 -9.37 -8.13
C PHE A 113 -4.30 -8.74 -7.94
N GLU A 114 -5.33 -9.53 -7.64
CA GLU A 114 -6.69 -9.05 -7.40
C GLU A 114 -6.72 -7.98 -6.32
N THR A 115 -6.04 -8.21 -5.20
CA THR A 115 -6.02 -7.22 -4.11
C THR A 115 -5.08 -6.06 -4.41
N ASN A 116 -3.81 -6.33 -4.72
CA ASN A 116 -2.79 -5.28 -4.77
C ASN A 116 -2.86 -4.44 -6.05
N VAL A 117 -3.28 -5.04 -7.17
CA VAL A 117 -3.29 -4.41 -8.49
C VAL A 117 -4.71 -4.01 -8.87
N TRP A 118 -5.59 -4.97 -9.08
CA TRP A 118 -6.94 -4.70 -9.57
C TRP A 118 -7.76 -3.90 -8.56
N GLY A 119 -7.63 -4.17 -7.25
CA GLY A 119 -8.28 -3.36 -6.23
C GLY A 119 -7.79 -1.92 -6.16
N THR A 120 -6.48 -1.70 -6.34
CA THR A 120 -5.92 -0.34 -6.46
C THR A 120 -6.45 0.36 -7.70
N ILE A 121 -6.53 -0.34 -8.83
CA ILE A 121 -7.05 0.20 -10.10
C ILE A 121 -8.53 0.53 -9.97
N ALA A 122 -9.35 -0.34 -9.38
CA ALA A 122 -10.79 -0.15 -9.20
C ALA A 122 -11.10 1.11 -8.39
N MET A 123 -10.49 1.25 -7.21
CA MET A 123 -10.64 2.44 -6.37
C MET A 123 -10.15 3.71 -7.06
N THR A 124 -9.04 3.61 -7.79
CA THR A 124 -8.49 4.72 -8.57
C THR A 124 -9.46 5.14 -9.68
N LYS A 125 -9.94 4.20 -10.49
CA LYS A 125 -10.90 4.46 -11.58
C LYS A 125 -12.19 5.09 -11.07
N ALA A 126 -12.71 4.62 -9.94
CA ALA A 126 -13.90 5.20 -9.31
C ALA A 126 -13.67 6.67 -8.89
N ALA A 127 -12.54 6.99 -8.26
CA ALA A 127 -12.26 8.35 -7.77
C ALA A 127 -11.84 9.35 -8.85
N LEU A 128 -11.23 8.87 -9.95
CA LEU A 128 -10.57 9.72 -10.96
C LEU A 128 -11.49 10.76 -11.62
N PRO A 129 -12.71 10.43 -12.10
CA PRO A 129 -13.58 11.41 -12.74
C PRO A 129 -13.83 12.65 -11.86
N HIS A 130 -14.10 12.43 -10.57
CA HIS A 130 -14.35 13.49 -9.59
C HIS A 130 -13.12 14.36 -9.31
N MET A 131 -11.94 13.74 -9.17
CA MET A 131 -10.69 14.49 -8.99
C MET A 131 -10.31 15.30 -10.24
N ARG A 132 -10.50 14.70 -11.43
CA ARG A 132 -10.22 15.32 -12.73
C ARG A 132 -11.10 16.55 -12.97
N GLU A 133 -12.40 16.41 -12.76
CA GLU A 133 -13.40 17.46 -12.99
C GLU A 133 -13.19 18.65 -12.05
N ARG A 134 -12.86 18.39 -10.78
CA ARG A 134 -12.46 19.41 -9.80
C ARG A 134 -11.05 19.98 -10.02
N ARG A 135 -10.30 19.41 -10.96
CA ARG A 135 -8.90 19.74 -11.25
C ARG A 135 -7.97 19.70 -10.03
N GLY A 136 -8.17 18.71 -9.16
CA GLY A 136 -7.41 18.61 -7.92
C GLY A 136 -7.62 17.30 -7.17
N GLY A 137 -6.52 16.79 -6.60
CA GLY A 137 -6.52 15.59 -5.77
C GLY A 137 -5.13 14.97 -5.65
N LYS A 138 -4.95 14.09 -4.67
CA LYS A 138 -3.77 13.22 -4.56
C LYS A 138 -4.19 11.77 -4.52
N ILE A 139 -3.52 10.93 -5.29
CA ILE A 139 -3.64 9.47 -5.25
C ILE A 139 -2.32 8.94 -4.73
N VAL A 140 -2.34 8.34 -3.55
CA VAL A 140 -1.17 7.76 -2.88
C VAL A 140 -1.28 6.25 -2.99
N ASN A 141 -0.44 5.65 -3.82
CA ASN A 141 -0.36 4.22 -4.01
C ASN A 141 0.75 3.66 -3.13
N MET A 142 0.40 2.71 -2.25
CA MET A 142 1.39 2.00 -1.45
C MET A 142 2.08 0.94 -2.31
N SER A 143 3.29 1.27 -2.76
CA SER A 143 4.20 0.35 -3.44
C SER A 143 5.05 -0.40 -2.42
N SER A 144 6.30 -0.70 -2.76
CA SER A 144 7.34 -1.25 -1.91
C SER A 144 8.68 -1.05 -2.63
N VAL A 145 9.80 -1.15 -1.90
CA VAL A 145 11.09 -1.42 -2.56
C VAL A 145 11.01 -2.65 -3.47
N SER A 146 10.15 -3.64 -3.15
CA SER A 146 9.90 -4.80 -3.99
C SER A 146 9.19 -4.49 -5.31
N GLY A 147 8.74 -3.26 -5.54
CA GLY A 147 8.29 -2.77 -6.84
C GLY A 147 9.44 -2.39 -7.78
N ARG A 148 10.68 -2.40 -7.28
CA ARG A 148 11.89 -2.04 -8.04
C ARG A 148 13.03 -3.04 -7.91
N ILE A 149 12.95 -3.94 -6.94
CA ILE A 149 13.86 -5.08 -6.78
C ILE A 149 13.03 -6.33 -6.53
N ALA A 150 13.44 -7.47 -7.05
CA ALA A 150 12.78 -8.75 -6.77
C ALA A 150 13.67 -9.57 -5.83
N ILE A 151 13.06 -10.12 -4.78
CA ILE A 151 13.71 -11.01 -3.82
C ILE A 151 13.10 -12.41 -4.02
N PRO A 152 13.92 -13.48 -4.06
CA PRO A 152 13.41 -14.85 -4.11
C PRO A 152 12.39 -15.13 -2.98
N GLY A 153 11.46 -16.04 -3.25
CA GLY A 153 10.38 -16.36 -2.30
C GLY A 153 9.26 -15.31 -2.22
N PHE A 154 9.32 -14.24 -3.02
CA PHE A 154 8.30 -13.17 -3.06
C PHE A 154 7.93 -12.76 -4.49
N ALA A 155 8.13 -13.63 -5.48
CA ALA A 155 7.87 -13.31 -6.88
C ALA A 155 6.44 -12.78 -7.14
N PRO A 156 5.36 -13.37 -6.60
CA PRO A 156 4.01 -12.84 -6.80
C PRO A 156 3.85 -11.42 -6.23
N TYR A 157 4.40 -11.17 -5.03
CA TYR A 157 4.36 -9.86 -4.39
C TYR A 157 5.15 -8.81 -5.16
N ALA A 158 6.39 -9.12 -5.54
CA ALA A 158 7.23 -8.23 -6.32
C ALA A 158 6.56 -7.89 -7.66
N ALA A 159 6.09 -8.89 -8.41
CA ALA A 159 5.40 -8.67 -9.67
C ALA A 159 4.19 -7.73 -9.53
N SER A 160 3.39 -7.89 -8.46
CA SER A 160 2.23 -7.02 -8.23
C SER A 160 2.63 -5.58 -7.85
N LYS A 161 3.76 -5.39 -7.16
CA LYS A 161 4.29 -4.04 -6.88
C LYS A 161 4.93 -3.38 -8.10
N TYR A 162 5.63 -4.13 -8.95
CA TYR A 162 6.10 -3.63 -10.25
C TYR A 162 4.94 -3.18 -11.15
N ALA A 163 3.82 -3.92 -11.16
CA ALA A 163 2.63 -3.52 -11.89
C ALA A 163 2.07 -2.16 -11.40
N ILE A 164 2.05 -1.95 -10.08
CA ILE A 164 1.63 -0.67 -9.49
C ILE A 164 2.60 0.48 -9.79
N GLU A 165 3.91 0.23 -9.84
CA GLU A 165 4.89 1.23 -10.26
C GLU A 165 4.60 1.72 -11.69
N GLY A 166 4.50 0.80 -12.65
CA GLY A 166 4.22 1.15 -14.04
C GLY A 166 2.86 1.82 -14.24
N PHE A 167 1.82 1.29 -13.59
CA PHE A 167 0.48 1.91 -13.61
C PHE A 167 0.51 3.35 -13.08
N SER A 168 1.22 3.58 -11.97
CA SER A 168 1.27 4.90 -11.32
C SER A 168 2.10 5.91 -12.11
N GLU A 169 3.15 5.47 -12.82
CA GLU A 169 3.91 6.32 -13.73
C GLU A 169 3.06 6.84 -14.88
N ALA A 170 2.36 5.95 -15.58
CA ALA A 170 1.47 6.31 -16.67
C ALA A 170 0.36 7.25 -16.16
N LEU A 171 -0.34 6.85 -15.10
CA LEU A 171 -1.44 7.65 -14.54
C LEU A 171 -0.98 9.03 -14.07
N ARG A 172 0.23 9.13 -13.50
CA ARG A 172 0.81 10.42 -13.12
C ARG A 172 0.87 11.36 -14.31
N LEU A 173 1.33 10.90 -15.46
CA LEU A 173 1.49 11.71 -16.67
C LEU A 173 0.12 12.11 -17.23
N GLU A 174 -0.81 11.17 -17.31
CA GLU A 174 -2.20 11.40 -17.77
C GLU A 174 -2.91 12.46 -16.93
N MET A 175 -2.72 12.44 -15.61
CA MET A 175 -3.49 13.25 -14.67
C MET A 175 -2.87 14.62 -14.33
N ARG A 176 -1.60 14.83 -14.69
CA ARG A 176 -0.90 16.11 -14.46
C ARG A 176 -1.61 17.34 -15.06
N PRO A 177 -2.13 17.32 -16.30
CA PRO A 177 -2.86 18.45 -16.89
C PRO A 177 -4.13 18.85 -16.12
N PHE A 178 -4.66 17.92 -15.32
CA PHE A 178 -5.84 18.13 -14.49
C PHE A 178 -5.50 18.47 -13.03
N GLY A 179 -4.22 18.75 -12.69
CA GLY A 179 -3.86 19.12 -11.32
C GLY A 179 -3.99 17.98 -10.29
N VAL A 180 -4.13 16.74 -10.75
CA VAL A 180 -4.19 15.55 -9.89
C VAL A 180 -2.79 14.92 -9.79
N PHE A 181 -2.38 14.59 -8.57
CA PHE A 181 -1.04 14.09 -8.28
C PHE A 181 -1.07 12.64 -7.83
N VAL A 182 -0.54 11.75 -8.67
CA VAL A 182 -0.26 10.35 -8.31
C VAL A 182 1.12 10.26 -7.65
N VAL A 183 1.19 9.56 -6.52
CA VAL A 183 2.38 9.43 -5.68
C VAL A 183 2.54 7.97 -5.26
N LEU A 184 3.75 7.46 -5.36
CA LEU A 184 4.19 6.16 -4.89
C LEU A 184 4.96 6.34 -3.59
N ILE A 185 4.58 5.58 -2.57
CA ILE A 185 5.40 5.37 -1.38
C ILE A 185 6.00 3.99 -1.49
N GLU A 186 7.31 3.88 -1.31
CA GLU A 186 8.08 2.64 -1.43
C GLU A 186 8.67 2.27 -0.06
N PRO A 187 7.88 1.66 0.84
CA PRO A 187 8.42 1.15 2.10
C PRO A 187 9.39 0.00 1.83
N ALA A 188 10.53 0.04 2.51
CA ALA A 188 11.38 -1.12 2.72
C ALA A 188 10.83 -1.96 3.89
N SER A 189 11.72 -2.55 4.68
CA SER A 189 11.32 -3.33 5.86
C SER A 189 10.79 -2.42 6.97
N TYR A 190 9.54 -2.66 7.37
CA TYR A 190 8.87 -2.05 8.50
C TYR A 190 8.25 -3.12 9.38
N ARG A 191 8.11 -2.81 10.67
CA ARG A 191 7.30 -3.61 11.60
C ARG A 191 5.82 -3.42 11.27
N THR A 192 5.28 -4.31 10.44
CA THR A 192 3.84 -4.37 10.14
C THR A 192 3.40 -5.82 10.00
N ASP A 193 2.17 -6.14 10.40
CA ASP A 193 1.56 -7.48 10.32
C ASP A 193 1.55 -8.10 8.90
N ILE A 194 1.89 -7.34 7.84
CA ILE A 194 1.92 -7.86 6.46
C ILE A 194 2.92 -9.01 6.31
N TRP A 195 4.03 -8.94 7.05
CA TRP A 195 5.08 -9.94 7.03
C TRP A 195 4.65 -11.14 7.84
N ASP A 196 4.12 -10.94 9.06
CA ASP A 196 3.63 -12.03 9.90
C ASP A 196 2.49 -12.80 9.21
N LYS A 197 1.57 -12.11 8.53
CA LYS A 197 0.50 -12.74 7.73
C LYS A 197 1.03 -13.41 6.48
N GLY A 198 1.95 -12.76 5.74
CA GLY A 198 2.57 -13.32 4.55
C GLY A 198 3.43 -14.57 4.84
N PHE A 199 4.13 -14.59 5.98
CA PHE A 199 4.90 -15.73 6.48
C PHE A 199 4.01 -16.85 7.00
N ALA A 200 2.90 -16.52 7.68
CA ALA A 200 1.94 -17.52 8.15
C ALA A 200 1.22 -18.24 7.00
N THR A 201 1.11 -17.61 5.84
CA THR A 201 0.51 -18.19 4.63
C THR A 201 1.53 -18.49 3.54
N MET A 202 2.82 -18.60 3.88
CA MET A 202 3.86 -18.97 2.92
C MET A 202 3.60 -20.38 2.39
N ALA A 203 3.56 -20.51 1.07
CA ALA A 203 3.47 -21.81 0.43
C ALA A 203 4.85 -22.50 0.43
N GLY A 204 4.84 -23.82 0.57
CA GLY A 204 6.05 -24.65 0.66
C GLY A 204 6.05 -25.50 1.94
N GLY A 205 5.73 -26.79 1.79
CA GLY A 205 5.80 -27.78 2.87
C GLY A 205 7.23 -28.24 3.16
N ALA A 206 7.40 -29.07 4.19
CA ALA A 206 8.71 -29.63 4.56
C ALA A 206 9.35 -30.45 3.43
N ASP A 207 8.54 -31.02 2.54
CA ASP A 207 8.97 -31.86 1.41
C ASP A 207 9.34 -31.06 0.15
N SER A 208 9.17 -29.74 0.17
CA SER A 208 9.54 -28.89 -0.97
C SER A 208 11.07 -28.82 -1.14
N ALA A 209 11.54 -28.87 -2.38
CA ALA A 209 12.93 -28.61 -2.72
C ALA A 209 13.44 -27.24 -2.23
N PHE A 210 12.51 -26.30 -1.99
CA PHE A 210 12.81 -24.95 -1.53
C PHE A 210 12.68 -24.75 -0.02
N ALA A 211 12.37 -25.80 0.77
CA ALA A 211 12.13 -25.67 2.20
C ALA A 211 13.29 -24.99 2.96
N LYS A 212 14.55 -25.36 2.66
CA LYS A 212 15.75 -24.77 3.27
C LYS A 212 15.95 -23.29 2.85
N PRO A 213 16.00 -22.94 1.55
CA PRO A 213 16.04 -21.54 1.11
C PRO A 213 14.90 -20.69 1.67
N LEU A 214 13.68 -21.23 1.71
CA LEU A 214 12.49 -20.54 2.21
C LEU A 214 12.62 -20.21 3.70
N ALA A 215 13.06 -21.17 4.51
CA ALA A 215 13.31 -20.94 5.95
C ALA A 215 14.37 -19.86 6.18
N ARG A 216 15.42 -19.82 5.34
CA ARG A 216 16.48 -18.80 5.41
C ARG A 216 15.96 -17.42 5.05
N ILE A 217 15.21 -17.30 3.95
CA ILE A 217 14.58 -16.04 3.51
C ILE A 217 13.61 -15.53 4.58
N ARG A 218 12.77 -16.41 5.13
CA ARG A 218 11.87 -16.08 6.25
C ARG A 218 12.66 -15.52 7.44
N GLY A 219 13.72 -16.19 7.87
CA GLY A 219 14.55 -15.72 8.97
C GLY A 219 15.21 -14.35 8.70
N ILE A 220 15.66 -14.08 7.47
CA ILE A 220 16.19 -12.76 7.09
C ILE A 220 15.09 -11.71 7.18
N ALA A 221 13.93 -12.00 6.61
CA ALA A 221 12.84 -11.05 6.51
C ALA A 221 12.19 -10.76 7.87
N GLU A 222 12.08 -11.75 8.77
CA GLU A 222 11.70 -11.55 10.19
C GLU A 222 12.70 -10.66 10.94
N ARG A 223 14.01 -10.90 10.78
CA ARG A 223 15.05 -10.03 11.38
C ARG A 223 14.96 -8.61 10.84
N SER A 224 14.73 -8.49 9.53
CA SER A 224 14.57 -7.20 8.86
C SER A 224 13.32 -6.46 9.34
N ALA A 225 12.20 -7.16 9.53
CA ALA A 225 10.99 -6.60 10.11
C ALA A 225 11.24 -6.14 11.56
N ARG A 226 11.88 -6.96 12.40
CA ARG A 226 12.27 -6.57 13.77
C ARG A 226 13.16 -5.33 13.81
N ASN A 227 14.03 -5.14 12.85
CA ASN A 227 14.90 -3.96 12.78
C ASN A 227 14.35 -2.86 11.85
N GLY A 228 13.09 -2.99 11.40
CA GLY A 228 12.45 -2.06 10.49
C GLY A 228 12.16 -0.69 11.11
N GLY A 229 11.86 0.29 10.26
CA GLY A 229 11.53 1.64 10.70
C GLY A 229 10.22 1.72 11.50
N ASP A 230 9.95 2.90 12.10
CA ASP A 230 8.68 3.18 12.77
C ASP A 230 7.57 3.34 11.71
N PRO A 231 6.51 2.52 11.68
CA PRO A 231 5.43 2.65 10.71
C PRO A 231 4.69 3.99 10.77
N ARG A 232 4.81 4.75 11.88
CA ARG A 232 4.32 6.13 11.97
C ARG A 232 5.02 7.07 11.00
N ASP A 233 6.25 6.77 10.57
CA ASP A 233 6.95 7.60 9.58
C ASP A 233 6.28 7.54 8.21
N VAL A 234 5.72 6.38 7.85
CA VAL A 234 4.93 6.22 6.63
C VAL A 234 3.65 7.04 6.73
N ALA A 235 2.94 6.97 7.86
CA ALA A 235 1.74 7.77 8.08
C ALA A 235 2.02 9.28 8.01
N ARG A 236 3.06 9.76 8.70
CA ARG A 236 3.50 11.17 8.65
C ARG A 236 3.87 11.60 7.23
N LEU A 237 4.50 10.72 6.45
CA LEU A 237 4.81 10.97 5.05
C LEU A 237 3.53 11.10 4.20
N ILE A 238 2.55 10.21 4.37
CA ILE A 238 1.23 10.29 3.71
C ILE A 238 0.57 11.63 4.05
N GLY A 239 0.57 12.03 5.33
CA GLY A 239 0.04 13.33 5.75
C GLY A 239 0.75 14.52 5.11
N ARG A 240 2.09 14.50 5.01
CA ARG A 240 2.85 15.54 4.30
C ARG A 240 2.54 15.57 2.79
N ILE A 241 2.36 14.42 2.15
CA ILE A 241 1.98 14.33 0.74
C ILE A 241 0.57 14.88 0.53
N ALA A 242 -0.36 14.57 1.43
CA ALA A 242 -1.72 15.09 1.42
C ALA A 242 -1.76 16.63 1.44
N ASP A 243 -0.88 17.26 2.22
CA ASP A 243 -0.80 18.73 2.30
C ASP A 243 0.12 19.38 1.26
N ALA A 244 0.98 18.61 0.60
CA ALA A 244 1.92 19.14 -0.39
C ALA A 244 1.19 19.70 -1.62
N ARG A 245 1.65 20.87 -2.11
CA ARG A 245 1.12 21.48 -3.35
C ARG A 245 1.52 20.71 -4.61
N ARG A 246 2.76 20.22 -4.66
CA ARG A 246 3.34 19.51 -5.82
C ARG A 246 4.24 18.37 -5.33
N PRO A 247 3.68 17.26 -4.82
CA PRO A 247 4.48 16.12 -4.39
C PRO A 247 5.26 15.50 -5.56
N ARG A 248 6.39 14.88 -5.22
CA ARG A 248 7.18 14.04 -6.14
C ARG A 248 6.42 12.75 -6.46
N LEU A 249 6.80 12.09 -7.55
CA LEU A 249 6.22 10.80 -7.88
C LEU A 249 6.60 9.71 -6.87
N ARG A 250 7.86 9.66 -6.40
CA ARG A 250 8.34 8.55 -5.55
C ARG A 250 8.91 9.03 -4.22
N TYR A 251 8.61 8.25 -3.17
CA TYR A 251 9.17 8.40 -1.84
C TYR A 251 9.58 7.04 -1.26
N ALA A 252 10.87 6.71 -1.36
CA ALA A 252 11.46 5.57 -0.66
C ALA A 252 11.66 5.87 0.83
N ILE A 253 11.26 4.93 1.69
CA ILE A 253 11.28 5.11 3.14
C ILE A 253 11.65 3.76 3.83
N PRO A 254 12.48 3.74 4.90
CA PRO A 254 13.21 4.85 5.53
C PRO A 254 14.30 5.46 4.63
N ARG A 255 14.90 6.57 5.07
CA ARG A 255 16.03 7.19 4.35
C ARG A 255 17.10 6.13 4.06
N GLY A 256 17.56 6.08 2.81
CA GLY A 256 18.51 5.07 2.34
C GLY A 256 17.88 3.86 1.68
N ALA A 257 16.57 3.60 1.84
CA ALA A 257 15.88 2.51 1.14
C ALA A 257 16.01 2.61 -0.40
N GLY A 258 16.04 3.84 -0.93
CA GLY A 258 16.22 4.09 -2.35
C GLY A 258 17.58 3.67 -2.91
N TRP A 259 18.62 3.52 -2.06
CA TRP A 259 19.94 3.06 -2.51
C TRP A 259 19.92 1.61 -2.98
N MET A 260 19.10 0.75 -2.39
CA MET A 260 19.01 -0.65 -2.85
C MET A 260 18.42 -0.74 -4.25
N ALA A 261 17.37 0.05 -4.53
CA ALA A 261 16.79 0.13 -5.87
C ALA A 261 17.76 0.76 -6.87
N ALA A 262 18.43 1.86 -6.49
CA ALA A 262 19.43 2.49 -7.35
C ALA A 262 20.63 1.56 -7.62
N ALA A 263 21.10 0.81 -6.63
CA ALA A 263 22.17 -0.16 -6.80
C ALA A 263 21.77 -1.28 -7.77
N ARG A 264 20.54 -1.79 -7.67
CA ARG A 264 20.03 -2.78 -8.64
C ARG A 264 19.98 -2.22 -10.07
N ASP A 265 19.62 -0.94 -10.23
CA ASP A 265 19.52 -0.31 -11.55
C ASP A 265 20.91 0.02 -12.16
N LEU A 266 21.95 0.16 -11.33
CA LEU A 266 23.31 0.53 -11.76
C LEU A 266 24.29 -0.65 -11.85
N LEU A 267 24.10 -1.70 -11.05
CA LEU A 267 25.00 -2.84 -11.03
C LEU A 267 24.71 -3.80 -12.21
N PRO A 268 25.76 -4.40 -12.81
CA PRO A 268 25.56 -5.48 -13.77
C PRO A 268 24.73 -6.61 -13.15
N TRP A 269 23.80 -7.18 -13.93
CA TRP A 269 22.90 -8.24 -13.43
C TRP A 269 23.67 -9.40 -12.79
N SER A 270 24.78 -9.83 -13.39
CA SER A 270 25.60 -10.94 -12.88
C SER A 270 26.14 -10.69 -11.47
N TRP A 271 26.42 -9.43 -11.11
CA TRP A 271 26.92 -9.08 -9.77
C TRP A 271 25.79 -9.12 -8.74
N TYR A 272 24.63 -8.57 -9.09
CA TYR A 272 23.43 -8.65 -8.27
C TYR A 272 22.99 -10.11 -8.06
N GLU A 273 22.97 -10.89 -9.12
CA GLU A 273 22.65 -12.32 -9.10
C GLU A 273 23.61 -13.11 -8.22
N ALA A 274 24.92 -12.86 -8.32
CA ALA A 274 25.91 -13.51 -7.45
C ALA A 274 25.71 -13.14 -5.97
N ALA A 275 25.39 -11.87 -5.67
CA ALA A 275 25.13 -11.41 -4.31
C ALA A 275 23.86 -12.05 -3.71
N ILE A 276 22.76 -12.08 -4.47
CA ILE A 276 21.49 -12.70 -4.05
C ILE A 276 21.63 -14.23 -3.98
N GLY A 277 22.36 -14.85 -4.90
CA GLY A 277 22.61 -16.29 -4.91
C GLY A 277 23.29 -16.81 -3.64
N ARG A 278 24.12 -15.99 -2.98
CA ARG A 278 24.69 -16.31 -1.66
C ARG A 278 23.65 -16.38 -0.54
N LEU A 279 22.50 -15.70 -0.68
CA LEU A 279 21.40 -15.75 0.29
C LEU A 279 20.58 -17.03 0.16
N LEU A 280 20.63 -17.70 -1.00
CA LEU A 280 19.90 -18.94 -1.30
C LEU A 280 20.66 -20.21 -0.91
N ARG A 281 21.96 -20.09 -0.59
CA ARG A 281 22.83 -21.20 -0.19
C ARG A 281 22.87 -21.38 1.33
#